data_AF-A0A1M7ZWR2-F1
#
_entry.id   AF-A0A1M7ZWR2-F1
#
_cell.length_a   1.000
_cell.length_b   1.000
_cell.length_c   1.000
_cell.angle_alpha   90.00
_cell.angle_beta   90.00
_cell.angle_gamma   90.00
#
_symmetry.space_group_name_H-M   'P 1'
#
loop_
_entity.id
_entity.type
_entity.pdbx_description
1 polymer ?
#
loop_
_entity_poly.entity_id
_entity_poly.type
_entity_poly.pdbx_seq_one_letter_code
_entity_poly.pdbx_strand_id
1 'polypeptide(L)'
;MNKLILGLAIAVFMVGNVFTSCKSNTEKEADAIENVQEAEENLDNVTNDINNDAITKANDAEWQAYKAEAYKSITENETRIVALKKAMNKSGTTFDANYKKNIDALEERNETLKNKISDYENNQTDWESFKREFNSDMSELGNALKDLTVNNKN
;
A
#
# COMPACT_ATOMS: atom_id res chain seq x y z
N MET A 1 -32.73 38.63 8.70
CA MET A 1 -31.91 38.50 9.93
C MET A 1 -31.18 37.18 9.78
N ASN A 2 -29.86 37.06 9.61
CA ASN A 2 -28.73 37.95 9.89
C ASN A 2 -27.71 37.89 8.75
N LYS A 3 -27.05 39.03 8.48
CA LYS A 3 -25.84 39.16 7.66
C LYS A 3 -24.65 38.88 8.56
N LEU A 4 -23.65 38.13 8.09
CA LEU A 4 -22.27 38.28 8.56
C LEU A 4 -21.31 38.13 7.39
N ILE A 5 -20.80 39.29 6.99
CA ILE A 5 -19.60 39.49 6.19
C ILE A 5 -18.42 39.29 7.14
N LEU A 6 -17.43 38.49 6.75
CA LEU A 6 -16.08 38.63 7.30
C LEU A 6 -15.07 38.40 6.19
N GLY A 7 -14.57 39.51 5.65
CA GLY A 7 -13.38 39.51 4.80
C GLY A 7 -12.13 39.47 5.67
N LEU A 8 -11.09 38.80 5.19
CA LEU A 8 -9.73 39.05 5.63
C LEU A 8 -8.82 38.96 4.42
N ALA A 9 -8.55 40.12 3.82
CA ALA A 9 -7.44 40.30 2.90
C ALA A 9 -6.17 40.51 3.75
N ILE A 10 -5.16 39.67 3.54
CA ILE A 10 -3.80 39.94 4.00
C ILE A 10 -2.91 39.87 2.76
N ALA A 11 -2.59 41.04 2.24
CA ALA A 11 -1.47 41.23 1.33
C ALA A 11 -0.23 41.52 2.17
N VAL A 12 0.78 40.64 2.08
CA VAL A 12 2.14 40.95 2.52
C VAL A 12 3.08 40.69 1.34
N PHE A 13 3.76 41.75 0.92
CA PHE A 13 4.83 41.79 -0.07
C PHE A 13 6.16 41.80 0.69
N MET A 14 7.11 40.92 0.34
CA MET A 14 8.50 41.22 -0.05
C MET A 14 9.55 40.13 0.25
N VAL A 15 10.23 39.77 -0.85
CA VAL A 15 11.67 39.53 -1.06
C VAL A 15 12.37 38.40 -0.27
N GLY A 16 12.64 37.33 -1.03
CA GLY A 16 14.00 36.92 -1.40
C GLY A 16 14.83 36.15 -0.37
N ASN A 17 14.99 34.85 -0.61
CA ASN A 17 16.29 34.18 -0.50
C ASN A 17 16.44 33.16 -1.63
N VAL A 18 17.53 33.31 -2.36
CA VAL A 18 18.01 32.36 -3.36
C VAL A 18 18.58 31.18 -2.57
N PHE A 19 18.02 29.98 -2.72
CA PHE A 19 18.73 28.76 -2.39
C PHE A 19 18.58 27.72 -3.50
N THR A 20 19.76 27.38 -4.00
CA THR A 20 20.10 26.35 -4.94
C THR A 20 19.64 24.96 -4.47
N SER A 21 19.16 24.18 -5.43
CA SER A 21 19.35 22.73 -5.55
C SER A 21 19.07 21.87 -4.31
N CYS A 22 17.87 21.29 -4.26
CA CYS A 22 17.68 19.85 -4.05
C CYS A 22 16.21 19.54 -4.39
N LYS A 23 16.00 18.69 -5.40
CA LYS A 23 14.69 18.11 -5.71
C LYS A 23 14.25 17.36 -4.45
N SER A 24 13.25 17.88 -3.74
CA SER A 24 12.87 17.40 -2.42
C SER A 24 12.21 16.02 -2.53
N ASN A 25 12.61 15.11 -1.65
CA ASN A 25 12.06 13.75 -1.49
C ASN A 25 10.58 13.72 -1.02
N THR A 26 9.86 14.83 -1.12
CA THR A 26 8.49 15.02 -0.64
C THR A 26 7.43 14.36 -1.52
N GLU A 27 7.74 14.05 -2.79
CA GLU A 27 6.80 13.32 -3.67
C GLU A 27 6.72 11.82 -3.32
N LYS A 28 7.79 11.21 -2.79
CA LYS A 28 7.83 9.76 -2.50
C LYS A 28 7.23 9.36 -1.15
N GLU A 29 7.05 10.30 -0.24
CA GLU A 29 6.45 10.05 1.08
C GLU A 29 4.93 10.21 1.05
N ALA A 30 4.40 10.98 0.09
CA ALA A 30 2.95 11.12 -0.14
C ALA A 30 2.36 9.85 -0.80
N ASP A 31 2.99 9.34 -1.87
CA ASP A 31 2.61 8.09 -2.55
C ASP A 31 2.51 6.90 -1.59
N ALA A 32 3.47 6.79 -0.66
CA ALA A 32 3.53 5.67 0.27
C ALA A 32 2.45 5.72 1.37
N ILE A 33 1.93 6.92 1.69
CA ILE A 33 0.80 7.07 2.62
C ILE A 33 -0.53 6.87 1.88
N GLU A 34 -0.61 7.30 0.62
CA GLU A 34 -1.78 7.06 -0.25
C GLU A 34 -2.01 5.56 -0.48
N ASN A 35 -0.96 4.79 -0.77
CA ASN A 35 -1.10 3.34 -1.02
C ASN A 35 -1.64 2.56 0.20
N VAL A 36 -1.22 2.93 1.42
CA VAL A 36 -1.73 2.32 2.67
C VAL A 36 -3.20 2.71 2.91
N GLN A 37 -3.56 3.97 2.67
CA GLN A 37 -4.94 4.43 2.81
C GLN A 37 -5.87 3.78 1.78
N GLU A 38 -5.41 3.60 0.54
CA GLU A 38 -6.15 2.88 -0.49
C GLU A 38 -6.33 1.40 -0.13
N ALA A 39 -5.34 0.75 0.49
CA ALA A 39 -5.47 -0.63 0.95
C ALA A 39 -6.48 -0.76 2.12
N GLU A 40 -6.51 0.20 3.05
CA GLU A 40 -7.51 0.28 4.11
C GLU A 40 -8.93 0.48 3.54
N GLU A 41 -9.09 1.38 2.56
CA GLU A 41 -10.38 1.61 1.90
C GLU A 41 -10.88 0.37 1.13
N ASN A 42 -9.97 -0.39 0.52
CA ASN A 42 -10.31 -1.66 -0.14
C ASN A 42 -10.81 -2.73 0.85
N LEU A 43 -10.29 -2.77 2.07
CA LEU A 43 -10.79 -3.67 3.13
C LEU A 43 -12.22 -3.30 3.56
N ASP A 44 -12.51 -2.00 3.69
CA ASP A 44 -13.84 -1.50 4.02
C ASP A 44 -14.86 -1.70 2.88
N ASN A 45 -14.43 -1.58 1.62
CA ASN A 45 -15.28 -1.86 0.45
C ASN A 45 -15.67 -3.34 0.35
N VAL A 46 -14.76 -4.27 0.64
CA VAL A 46 -15.08 -5.72 0.73
C VAL A 46 -16.14 -5.99 1.80
N THR A 47 -16.15 -5.20 2.88
CA THR A 47 -17.15 -5.33 3.94
C THR A 47 -18.54 -4.84 3.50
N ASN A 48 -18.62 -3.90 2.54
CA ASN A 48 -19.87 -3.31 2.07
C ASN A 48 -20.50 -4.04 0.85
N ASP A 49 -19.73 -4.81 0.08
CA ASP A 49 -20.20 -5.52 -1.13
C ASP A 49 -20.94 -6.84 -0.84
N ILE A 50 -21.69 -6.88 0.28
CA ILE A 50 -22.35 -8.09 0.80
C ILE A 50 -23.78 -8.30 0.27
N ASN A 51 -24.36 -7.33 -0.45
CA ASN A 51 -25.77 -7.38 -0.84
C ASN A 51 -26.01 -7.04 -2.31
N ASN A 52 -25.79 -7.97 -3.24
CA ASN A 52 -26.72 -8.21 -4.35
C ASN A 52 -26.37 -9.47 -5.15
N ASP A 53 -27.42 -10.07 -5.71
CA ASP A 53 -27.48 -11.19 -6.66
C ASP A 53 -27.22 -12.61 -6.15
N ALA A 54 -28.34 -13.24 -5.81
CA ALA A 54 -28.51 -14.67 -5.72
C ALA A 54 -28.53 -15.28 -7.13
N ILE A 55 -27.50 -16.04 -7.50
CA ILE A 55 -27.56 -17.31 -8.26
C ILE A 55 -26.13 -17.93 -8.26
N THR A 56 -26.01 -19.16 -7.73
CA THR A 56 -24.83 -20.08 -7.76
C THR A 56 -23.70 -19.90 -6.71
N LYS A 57 -24.02 -19.98 -5.41
CA LYS A 57 -23.05 -19.85 -4.30
C LYS A 57 -22.52 -21.19 -3.79
N ALA A 58 -21.48 -21.70 -4.42
CA ALA A 58 -20.43 -22.44 -3.72
C ALA A 58 -19.08 -21.85 -4.12
N ASN A 59 -18.85 -20.56 -3.81
CA ASN A 59 -17.52 -19.95 -3.71
C ASN A 59 -17.58 -18.57 -3.03
N ASP A 60 -18.66 -17.78 -3.16
CA ASP A 60 -18.71 -16.41 -2.63
C ASP A 60 -18.24 -16.25 -1.19
N ALA A 61 -18.75 -17.03 -0.24
CA ALA A 61 -18.33 -16.86 1.16
C ALA A 61 -16.85 -17.24 1.37
N GLU A 62 -16.35 -18.27 0.68
CA GLU A 62 -14.95 -18.67 0.74
C GLU A 62 -14.05 -17.63 0.05
N TRP A 63 -14.43 -17.20 -1.14
CA TRP A 63 -13.79 -16.14 -1.90
C TRP A 63 -13.73 -14.84 -1.12
N GLN A 64 -14.84 -14.38 -0.54
CA GLN A 64 -14.88 -13.13 0.23
C GLN A 64 -13.99 -13.23 1.48
N ALA A 65 -14.04 -14.36 2.20
CA ALA A 65 -13.15 -14.59 3.33
C ALA A 65 -11.67 -14.63 2.90
N TYR A 66 -11.37 -15.24 1.75
CA TYR A 66 -10.02 -15.29 1.21
C TYR A 66 -9.53 -13.91 0.76
N LYS A 67 -10.36 -13.15 0.04
CA LYS A 67 -10.06 -11.78 -0.41
C LYS A 67 -9.79 -10.86 0.78
N ALA A 68 -10.57 -10.98 1.85
CA ALA A 68 -10.33 -10.24 3.08
C ALA A 68 -8.99 -10.61 3.75
N GLU A 69 -8.66 -11.90 3.87
CA GLU A 69 -7.36 -12.32 4.45
C GLU A 69 -6.18 -11.94 3.55
N ALA A 70 -6.35 -12.00 2.23
CA ALA A 70 -5.36 -11.56 1.26
C ALA A 70 -5.09 -10.05 1.40
N TYR A 71 -6.13 -9.21 1.46
CA TYR A 71 -5.96 -7.77 1.67
C TYR A 71 -5.32 -7.45 3.01
N LYS A 72 -5.74 -8.13 4.09
CA LYS A 72 -5.09 -7.97 5.40
C LYS A 72 -3.58 -8.27 5.32
N SER A 73 -3.20 -9.36 4.65
CA SER A 73 -1.79 -9.72 4.45
C SER A 73 -1.03 -8.69 3.60
N ILE A 74 -1.68 -8.13 2.57
CA ILE A 74 -1.14 -7.06 1.72
C ILE A 74 -0.89 -5.80 2.57
N THR A 75 -1.87 -5.35 3.35
CA THR A 75 -1.72 -4.17 4.23
C THR A 75 -0.63 -4.36 5.29
N GLU A 76 -0.50 -5.56 5.85
CA GLU A 76 0.60 -5.89 6.76
C GLU A 76 1.97 -5.77 6.07
N ASN A 77 2.08 -6.20 4.81
CA ASN A 77 3.29 -6.06 4.01
C ASN A 77 3.60 -4.59 3.66
N GLU A 78 2.60 -3.79 3.27
CA GLU A 78 2.74 -2.34 3.02
C GLU A 78 3.27 -1.62 4.26
N THR A 79 2.69 -1.92 5.42
CA THR A 79 3.12 -1.36 6.70
C THR A 79 4.60 -1.66 6.96
N ARG A 80 5.05 -2.89 6.68
CA ARG A 80 6.46 -3.29 6.81
C ARG A 80 7.34 -2.53 5.81
N ILE A 81 6.91 -2.39 4.56
CA ILE A 81 7.64 -1.65 3.51
C ILE A 81 7.81 -0.18 3.90
N VAL A 82 6.75 0.48 4.37
CA VAL A 82 6.79 1.87 4.85
C VAL A 82 7.77 2.01 6.01
N ALA A 83 7.76 1.06 6.96
CA ALA A 83 8.71 1.06 8.07
C ALA A 83 10.16 0.92 7.60
N LEU A 84 10.44 0.06 6.62
CA LEU A 84 11.76 -0.11 6.02
C LEU A 84 12.23 1.17 5.29
N LYS A 85 11.36 1.78 4.49
CA LYS A 85 11.64 3.08 3.82
C LYS A 85 11.92 4.19 4.84
N LYS A 86 11.14 4.26 5.92
CA LYS A 86 11.37 5.24 7.00
C LYS A 86 12.72 5.02 7.70
N ALA A 87 13.11 3.77 7.94
CA ALA A 87 14.41 3.44 8.51
C ALA A 87 15.57 3.89 7.61
N MET A 88 15.39 3.81 6.28
CA MET A 88 16.37 4.31 5.31
C MET A 88 16.60 5.82 5.36
N ASN A 89 15.57 6.58 5.71
CA ASN A 89 15.63 8.04 5.77
C ASN A 89 16.12 8.57 7.13
N LYS A 90 16.39 7.68 8.10
CA LYS A 90 16.90 8.07 9.42
C LYS A 90 18.34 8.58 9.30
N SER A 91 18.62 9.76 9.85
CA SER A 91 19.97 10.32 9.84
C SER A 91 20.99 9.39 10.48
N GLY A 92 22.15 9.23 9.84
CA GLY A 92 23.26 8.41 10.33
C GLY A 92 23.23 6.94 9.90
N THR A 93 22.22 6.50 9.13
CA THR A 93 22.21 5.17 8.51
C THR A 93 22.74 5.23 7.07
N THR A 94 23.51 4.23 6.65
CA THR A 94 23.98 4.09 5.26
C THR A 94 23.55 2.73 4.73
N PHE A 95 22.52 2.73 3.89
CA PHE A 95 22.07 1.53 3.18
C PHE A 95 22.66 1.51 1.77
N ASP A 96 23.15 0.34 1.35
CA ASP A 96 23.65 0.16 -0.01
C ASP A 96 22.53 0.29 -1.06
N ALA A 97 22.91 0.43 -2.33
CA ALA A 97 21.96 0.59 -3.42
C ALA A 97 21.09 -0.66 -3.65
N ASN A 98 21.59 -1.86 -3.33
CA ASN A 98 20.86 -3.11 -3.48
C ASN A 98 19.72 -3.20 -2.45
N TYR A 99 19.97 -2.77 -1.21
CA TYR A 99 18.95 -2.71 -0.17
C TYR A 99 17.78 -1.82 -0.58
N LYS A 100 18.07 -0.63 -1.12
CA LYS A 100 17.03 0.29 -1.63
C LYS A 100 16.24 -0.35 -2.77
N LYS A 101 16.95 -0.90 -3.75
CA LYS A 101 16.33 -1.57 -4.91
C LYS A 101 15.46 -2.76 -4.49
N ASN A 102 15.87 -3.52 -3.47
CA ASN A 102 15.10 -4.63 -2.96
C ASN A 102 13.79 -4.15 -2.30
N ILE A 103 13.80 -3.04 -1.58
CA ILE A 103 12.57 -2.47 -1.00
C ILE A 103 11.61 -2.03 -2.10
N ASP A 104 12.10 -1.32 -3.12
CA ASP A 104 11.27 -0.90 -4.26
C ASP A 104 10.67 -2.12 -4.99
N ALA A 105 11.45 -3.18 -5.18
CA ALA A 105 10.97 -4.42 -5.82
C ALA A 105 9.93 -5.16 -4.97
N LEU A 106 10.01 -5.09 -3.64
CA LEU A 106 9.01 -5.70 -2.76
C LEU A 106 7.71 -4.92 -2.76
N GLU A 107 7.76 -3.60 -2.88
CA GLU A 107 6.59 -2.75 -3.08
C GLU A 107 5.87 -3.08 -4.39
N GLU A 108 6.59 -3.12 -5.51
CA GLU A 108 6.00 -3.47 -6.81
C GLU A 108 5.33 -4.86 -6.80
N ARG A 109 5.96 -5.84 -6.13
CA ARG A 109 5.37 -7.18 -5.96
C ARG A 109 4.11 -7.17 -5.11
N ASN A 110 4.07 -6.34 -4.06
CA ASN A 110 2.89 -6.22 -3.20
C ASN A 110 1.72 -5.57 -3.94
N GLU A 111 1.98 -4.51 -4.71
CA GLU A 111 0.98 -3.89 -5.60
C GLU A 111 0.48 -4.86 -6.67
N THR A 112 1.38 -5.68 -7.23
CA THR A 112 0.99 -6.73 -8.18
C THR A 112 0.02 -7.73 -7.55
N LEU A 113 0.23 -8.11 -6.28
CA LEU A 113 -0.69 -8.99 -5.56
C LEU A 113 -2.03 -8.32 -5.25
N LYS A 114 -2.02 -7.03 -4.90
CA LYS A 114 -3.24 -6.22 -4.71
C LYS A 114 -4.09 -6.20 -5.98
N ASN A 115 -3.47 -5.94 -7.14
CA ASN A 115 -4.16 -5.97 -8.41
C ASN A 115 -4.67 -7.38 -8.75
N LYS A 116 -3.82 -8.41 -8.55
CA LYS A 116 -4.18 -9.82 -8.82
C LYS A 116 -5.39 -10.30 -8.02
N ILE A 117 -5.55 -9.91 -6.75
CA ILE A 117 -6.73 -10.27 -5.94
C ILE A 117 -7.95 -9.38 -6.24
N SER A 118 -7.72 -8.12 -6.64
CA SER A 118 -8.80 -7.21 -7.05
C SER A 118 -9.47 -7.67 -8.34
N ASP A 119 -8.66 -8.02 -9.35
CA ASP A 119 -9.08 -8.35 -10.72
C ASP A 119 -9.62 -9.79 -10.86
N TYR A 120 -9.44 -10.63 -9.85
CA TYR A 120 -9.92 -12.01 -9.91
C TYR A 120 -11.45 -12.07 -9.78
N GLU A 121 -12.11 -12.52 -10.84
CA GLU A 121 -13.54 -12.80 -10.82
C GLU A 121 -13.81 -14.19 -10.20
N ASN A 122 -14.73 -14.27 -9.24
CA ASN A 122 -15.08 -15.51 -8.53
C ASN A 122 -15.95 -16.50 -9.34
N ASN A 123 -16.21 -16.19 -10.61
CA ASN A 123 -16.93 -17.01 -11.57
C ASN A 123 -15.99 -17.95 -12.37
N GLN A 124 -14.67 -17.86 -12.13
CA GLN A 124 -13.65 -18.55 -12.91
C GLN A 124 -13.47 -20.01 -12.43
N THR A 125 -13.16 -20.91 -13.37
CA THR A 125 -12.98 -22.36 -13.07
C THR A 125 -11.61 -22.72 -12.51
N ASP A 126 -10.71 -21.75 -12.39
CA ASP A 126 -9.30 -21.92 -12.03
C ASP A 126 -8.98 -21.59 -10.56
N TRP A 127 -10.01 -21.44 -9.72
CA TRP A 127 -9.91 -21.02 -8.32
C TRP A 127 -8.78 -21.68 -7.52
N GLU A 128 -8.68 -23.01 -7.56
CA GLU A 128 -7.64 -23.73 -6.81
C GLU A 128 -6.22 -23.43 -7.30
N SER A 129 -6.07 -23.17 -8.61
CA SER A 129 -4.78 -22.77 -9.18
C SER A 129 -4.43 -21.33 -8.83
N PHE A 130 -5.39 -20.42 -8.95
CA PHE A 130 -5.23 -19.04 -8.52
C PHE A 130 -4.81 -18.97 -7.05
N LYS A 131 -5.55 -19.62 -6.15
CA LYS A 131 -5.30 -19.62 -4.70
C LYS A 131 -3.92 -20.18 -4.37
N ARG A 132 -3.50 -21.26 -5.02
CA ARG A 132 -2.16 -21.87 -4.83
C ARG A 132 -1.05 -20.91 -5.23
N GLU A 133 -1.16 -20.31 -6.42
CA GLU A 133 -0.13 -19.38 -6.94
C GLU A 133 -0.07 -18.11 -6.10
N PHE A 134 -1.22 -17.50 -5.82
CA PHE A 134 -1.32 -16.31 -4.98
C PHE A 134 -0.71 -16.55 -3.59
N ASN A 135 -1.01 -17.68 -2.95
CA ASN A 135 -0.43 -18.02 -1.66
C ASN A 135 1.09 -18.23 -1.72
N SER A 136 1.60 -18.81 -2.82
CA SER A 136 3.04 -18.95 -3.03
C SER A 136 3.70 -17.57 -3.13
N ASP A 137 3.17 -16.71 -3.99
CA ASP A 137 3.69 -15.36 -4.21
C ASP A 137 3.68 -14.53 -2.92
N MET A 138 2.59 -14.60 -2.14
CA MET A 138 2.44 -13.93 -0.85
C MET A 138 3.44 -14.43 0.20
N SER A 139 3.66 -15.75 0.27
CA SER A 139 4.62 -16.38 1.18
C SER A 139 6.05 -15.95 0.86
N GLU A 140 6.41 -15.98 -0.42
CA GLU A 140 7.73 -15.53 -0.88
C GLU A 140 7.98 -14.05 -0.58
N LEU A 141 6.98 -13.20 -0.81
CA LEU A 141 7.04 -11.77 -0.47
C LEU A 141 7.25 -11.57 1.04
N GLY A 142 6.48 -12.27 1.88
CA GLY A 142 6.56 -12.17 3.34
C GLY A 142 7.93 -12.60 3.88
N ASN A 143 8.52 -13.64 3.30
CA ASN A 143 9.87 -14.11 3.63
C ASN A 143 10.93 -13.09 3.21
N ALA A 144 10.87 -12.55 1.99
CA ALA A 144 11.82 -11.54 1.53
C ALA A 144 11.80 -10.26 2.39
N LEU A 145 10.61 -9.81 2.81
CA LEU A 145 10.47 -8.69 3.75
C LEU A 145 11.09 -9.00 5.13
N LYS A 146 11.00 -10.26 5.59
CA LYS A 146 11.57 -10.69 6.87
C LYS A 146 13.09 -10.65 6.80
N ASP A 147 13.67 -11.16 5.71
CA ASP A 147 15.11 -11.22 5.52
C ASP A 147 15.74 -9.81 5.49
N LEU A 148 15.09 -8.84 4.85
CA LEU A 148 15.54 -7.44 4.86
C LEU A 148 15.49 -6.79 6.25
N THR A 149 14.57 -7.24 7.11
CA THR A 149 14.45 -6.72 8.48
C THR A 149 15.51 -7.31 9.40
N VAL A 150 15.85 -8.60 9.22
CA VAL A 150 16.91 -9.28 9.99
C VAL A 150 18.29 -8.71 9.66
N ASN A 151 18.55 -8.39 8.39
CA ASN A 151 19.84 -7.83 7.95
C ASN A 151 20.11 -6.39 8.44
N ASN A 152 19.13 -5.69 9.01
CA ASN A 152 19.23 -4.31 9.51
C ASN A 152 19.50 -4.22 11.04
N LYS A 153 19.88 -5.32 11.69
CA LYS A 153 20.16 -5.35 13.15
C LYS A 153 21.64 -5.28 13.53
N ASN A 154 22.54 -5.11 12.56
CA ASN A 154 23.99 -5.08 12.80
C ASN A 154 24.58 -3.67 12.58
#